data_AF-A0AAP0HUQ8-F1
#
_entry.id   AF-A0AAP0HUQ8-F1
#
_cell.length_a   1.000
_cell.length_b   1.000
_cell.length_c   1.000
_cell.angle_alpha   90.00
_cell.angle_beta   90.00
_cell.angle_gamma   90.00
#
_symmetry.space_group_name_H-M   'P 1'
#
loop_
_entity.id
_entity.type
_entity.pdbx_description
1 polymer ?
#
loop_
_entity_poly.entity_id
_entity_poly.type
_entity_poly.pdbx_seq_one_letter_code
_entity_poly.pdbx_strand_id
1 'polypeptide(L)'
;MAHIQCGRNVLRKLASDRSLTRSRSRSDSIANPMLFIAQGLRFRKLEVILTTSIDKLGKAGETVKVAPGYFRNHLMPKLLAVPNIDKYAYLVREQRKLYQREEEETIQVVAAPTAKEAKIKEYQAAAKRLDNACLVLRRMIKRNVDKSLSLNEVRAPITKEEIIAEVARQLSVNIQPENVYLPSPLATFGQFEVPLLLPKSIPLPVGKVRYTLDVKIRRK
;
A
#
# COMPACT_ATOMS: atom_id res chain seq x y z
N MET A 1 23.13 6.27 -71.68
CA MET A 1 22.25 6.04 -70.51
C MET A 1 22.13 4.56 -70.08
N ALA A 2 23.04 3.65 -70.49
CA ALA A 2 22.95 2.21 -70.14
C ALA A 2 23.89 1.77 -68.98
N HIS A 3 24.83 2.60 -68.54
CA HIS A 3 25.86 2.20 -67.56
C HIS A 3 25.41 2.19 -66.08
N ILE A 4 24.26 2.77 -65.75
CA ILE A 4 23.83 2.93 -64.34
C ILE A 4 23.00 1.73 -63.84
N GLN A 5 22.34 0.99 -64.74
CA GLN A 5 21.53 -0.17 -64.36
C GLN A 5 22.36 -1.40 -63.97
N CYS A 6 23.59 -1.54 -64.51
CA CYS A 6 24.49 -2.64 -64.13
C CYS A 6 24.92 -2.55 -62.65
N GLY A 7 25.15 -1.34 -62.12
CA GLY A 7 25.58 -1.16 -60.72
C GLY A 7 24.54 -1.61 -59.68
N ARG A 8 23.24 -1.40 -59.93
CA ARG A 8 22.17 -1.76 -58.98
C ARG A 8 22.03 -3.27 -58.80
N ASN A 9 22.20 -4.05 -59.86
CA ASN A 9 22.09 -5.51 -59.79
C ASN A 9 23.34 -6.15 -59.19
N VAL A 10 24.52 -5.56 -59.40
CA VAL A 10 25.78 -6.02 -58.80
C VAL A 10 25.78 -5.83 -57.28
N LEU A 11 25.36 -4.66 -56.80
CA LEU A 11 25.24 -4.40 -55.36
C LEU A 11 24.18 -5.31 -54.69
N ARG A 12 23.12 -5.66 -55.41
CA ARG A 12 22.09 -6.59 -54.92
C ARG A 12 22.63 -8.02 -54.82
N LYS A 13 23.48 -8.47 -55.75
CA LYS A 13 24.16 -9.78 -55.69
C LYS A 13 25.18 -9.84 -54.56
N LEU A 14 26.01 -8.80 -54.41
CA LEU A 14 27.01 -8.70 -53.33
C LEU A 14 26.39 -8.72 -51.93
N ALA A 15 25.19 -8.13 -51.75
CA ALA A 15 24.46 -8.18 -50.49
C ALA A 15 23.71 -9.50 -50.25
N SER A 16 23.42 -10.27 -51.31
CA SER A 16 22.76 -11.59 -51.20
C SER A 16 23.73 -12.74 -50.95
N ASP A 17 25.02 -12.56 -51.26
CA ASP A 17 26.08 -13.52 -50.99
C ASP A 17 26.33 -13.62 -49.48
N ARG A 18 25.49 -14.43 -48.85
CA ARG A 18 25.50 -14.83 -47.43
C ARG A 18 26.64 -15.79 -47.07
N SER A 19 27.58 -16.06 -47.98
CA SER A 19 28.67 -17.02 -47.76
C SER A 19 29.86 -16.47 -46.97
N LEU A 20 29.98 -15.13 -46.82
CA LEU A 20 31.10 -14.50 -46.09
C LEU A 20 30.80 -14.14 -44.63
N THR A 21 29.57 -14.31 -44.15
CA THR A 21 29.18 -13.96 -42.77
C THR A 21 28.88 -15.19 -41.92
N ARG A 22 29.70 -16.24 -42.06
CA ARG A 22 29.68 -17.39 -41.14
C ARG A 22 30.79 -17.27 -40.09
N SER A 23 30.78 -16.19 -39.30
CA SER A 23 31.48 -16.21 -38.01
C SER A 23 31.08 -15.05 -37.09
N ARG A 24 30.62 -15.44 -35.90
CA ARG A 24 30.72 -14.75 -34.61
C ARG A 24 29.94 -13.44 -34.39
N SER A 25 29.13 -13.51 -33.34
CA SER A 25 28.75 -12.43 -32.42
C SER A 25 29.46 -11.10 -32.62
N ARG A 26 28.69 -10.06 -32.97
CA ARG A 26 28.99 -8.67 -32.61
C ARG A 26 27.75 -7.82 -32.87
N SER A 27 27.14 -7.36 -31.77
CA SER A 27 26.61 -6.00 -31.73
C SER A 27 27.71 -5.07 -32.24
N ASP A 28 27.37 -4.15 -33.14
CA ASP A 28 28.24 -3.18 -33.82
C ASP A 28 28.48 -3.51 -35.30
N SER A 29 27.40 -3.53 -36.07
CA SER A 29 27.49 -3.16 -37.48
C SER A 29 27.14 -1.67 -37.59
N ILE A 30 28.15 -0.81 -37.73
CA ILE A 30 27.96 0.58 -38.14
C ILE A 30 27.29 0.54 -39.52
N ALA A 31 25.99 0.81 -39.52
CA ALA A 31 25.16 0.69 -40.71
C ALA A 31 25.32 1.97 -41.54
N ASN A 32 25.98 1.87 -42.70
CA ASN A 32 26.14 2.99 -43.61
C ASN A 32 24.76 3.54 -44.06
N PRO A 33 24.40 4.79 -43.75
CA PRO A 33 23.06 5.33 -43.97
C PRO A 33 22.68 5.41 -45.47
N MET A 34 23.68 5.52 -46.34
CA MET A 34 23.49 5.60 -47.79
C MET A 34 22.93 4.30 -48.41
N LEU A 35 23.19 3.13 -47.79
CA LEU A 35 22.68 1.84 -48.28
C LEU A 35 21.18 1.67 -47.98
N PHE A 36 20.63 2.40 -47.00
CA PHE A 36 19.22 2.31 -46.60
C PHE A 36 18.27 3.08 -47.52
N ILE A 37 18.74 4.15 -48.16
CA ILE A 37 17.92 4.97 -49.06
C ILE A 37 17.55 4.20 -50.34
N ALA A 38 18.46 3.36 -50.85
CA ALA A 38 18.28 2.67 -52.12
C ALA A 38 17.38 1.42 -52.06
N GLN A 39 17.11 0.85 -50.87
CA GLN A 39 16.42 -0.44 -50.73
C GLN A 39 14.90 -0.36 -50.60
N GLY A 40 14.29 0.82 -50.46
CA GLY A 40 12.84 0.92 -50.20
C GLY A 40 12.49 0.17 -48.92
N LEU A 41 12.71 0.83 -47.77
CA LEU A 41 12.53 0.27 -46.43
C LEU A 41 11.16 -0.44 -46.29
N ARG A 42 11.19 -1.77 -46.33
CA ARG A 42 10.08 -2.59 -45.80
C ARG A 42 10.04 -2.35 -44.29
N PHE A 43 8.96 -1.73 -43.82
CA PHE A 43 8.73 -1.48 -42.39
C PHE A 43 8.85 -2.80 -41.61
N ARG A 44 9.90 -2.91 -40.77
CA ARG A 44 9.97 -3.99 -39.78
C ARG A 44 9.10 -3.58 -38.59
N LYS A 45 8.22 -4.50 -38.15
CA LYS A 45 7.45 -4.33 -36.92
C LYS A 45 8.44 -4.28 -35.74
N LEU A 46 8.23 -3.33 -34.83
CA LEU A 46 9.02 -3.10 -33.63
C LEU A 46 8.36 -3.80 -32.45
N GLU A 47 9.15 -4.47 -31.61
CA GLU A 47 8.67 -5.07 -30.36
C GLU A 47 8.78 -4.07 -29.21
N VAL A 48 7.67 -3.90 -28.49
CA VAL A 48 7.53 -2.94 -27.38
C VAL A 48 6.78 -3.60 -26.23
N ILE A 49 7.08 -3.19 -25.01
CA ILE A 49 6.41 -3.64 -23.79
C ILE A 49 5.41 -2.56 -23.38
N LEU A 50 4.14 -2.92 -23.23
CA LEU A 50 3.12 -1.98 -22.77
C LEU A 50 3.30 -1.69 -21.27
N THR A 51 3.14 -0.45 -20.84
CA THR A 51 3.12 -0.09 -19.40
C THR A 51 1.69 -0.08 -18.89
N THR A 52 0.76 0.37 -19.72
CA THR A 52 -0.66 0.48 -19.47
C THR A 52 -1.45 -0.46 -20.37
N SER A 53 -2.63 -0.92 -19.94
CA SER A 53 -3.56 -1.64 -20.83
C SER A 53 -4.13 -0.69 -21.87
N ILE A 54 -4.12 -1.10 -23.14
CA ILE A 54 -4.65 -0.30 -24.24
C ILE A 54 -5.60 -1.18 -25.06
N ASP A 55 -6.81 -0.66 -25.30
CA ASP A 55 -7.81 -1.36 -26.10
C ASP A 55 -7.26 -1.71 -27.49
N LYS A 56 -7.53 -2.95 -27.94
CA LYS A 56 -7.09 -3.54 -29.23
C LYS A 56 -5.58 -3.84 -29.37
N LEU A 57 -4.74 -3.43 -28.42
CA LEU A 57 -3.29 -3.73 -28.44
C LEU A 57 -2.93 -4.87 -27.48
N GLY A 58 -3.33 -4.75 -26.21
CA GLY A 58 -2.98 -5.73 -25.19
C GLY A 58 -3.09 -5.18 -23.77
N LYS A 59 -2.84 -6.06 -22.80
CA LYS A 59 -2.78 -5.67 -21.38
C LYS A 59 -1.43 -5.01 -21.08
N ALA A 60 -1.36 -4.33 -19.94
CA ALA A 60 -0.09 -3.85 -19.40
C ALA A 60 0.94 -4.99 -19.39
N GLY A 61 2.23 -4.66 -19.48
CA GLY A 61 3.42 -5.53 -19.50
C GLY A 61 3.47 -6.67 -20.50
N GLU A 62 2.52 -6.76 -21.43
CA GLU A 62 2.63 -7.66 -22.58
C GLU A 62 3.61 -7.09 -23.61
N THR A 63 4.32 -7.98 -24.31
CA THR A 63 5.21 -7.61 -25.42
C THR A 63 4.45 -7.69 -26.73
N VAL A 64 4.32 -6.58 -27.44
CA VAL A 64 3.51 -6.46 -28.66
C VAL A 64 4.34 -5.94 -29.84
N LYS A 65 3.97 -6.38 -31.05
CA LYS A 65 4.61 -5.96 -32.31
C LYS A 65 3.84 -4.80 -32.95
N VAL A 66 4.41 -3.60 -32.93
CA VAL A 66 3.80 -2.36 -33.43
C VAL A 66 4.58 -1.77 -34.61
N ALA A 67 3.96 -0.85 -35.35
CA ALA A 67 4.70 -0.06 -36.33
C ALA A 67 5.65 0.93 -35.61
N PRO A 68 6.88 1.14 -36.11
CA PRO A 68 7.85 2.03 -35.44
C PRO A 68 7.35 3.49 -35.35
N GLY A 69 6.59 3.96 -36.35
CA GLY A 69 5.97 5.29 -36.32
C GLY A 69 4.90 5.41 -35.23
N TYR A 70 4.11 4.37 -35.00
CA TYR A 70 3.10 4.36 -33.95
C TYR A 70 3.74 4.39 -32.56
N PHE A 71 4.84 3.65 -32.36
CA PHE A 71 5.60 3.73 -31.13
C PHE A 71 6.18 5.14 -30.89
N ARG A 72 6.90 5.70 -31.86
CA ARG A 72 7.58 7.01 -31.71
C ARG A 72 6.62 8.18 -31.52
N ASN A 73 5.52 8.20 -32.26
CA ASN A 73 4.64 9.37 -32.30
C ASN A 73 3.51 9.31 -31.26
N HIS A 74 3.09 8.10 -30.84
CA HIS A 74 1.93 7.94 -29.96
C HIS A 74 2.27 7.28 -28.62
N LEU A 75 2.89 6.09 -28.64
CA LEU A 75 3.08 5.31 -27.42
C LEU A 75 4.20 5.87 -26.53
N MET A 76 5.32 6.27 -27.13
CA MET A 76 6.50 6.76 -26.41
C MET A 76 6.26 8.12 -25.73
N PRO A 77 5.69 9.15 -26.41
CA PRO A 77 5.50 10.46 -25.78
C PRO A 77 4.47 10.42 -24.64
N LYS A 78 3.51 9.50 -24.72
CA LYS A 78 2.48 9.28 -23.69
C LYS A 78 2.89 8.26 -22.62
N LEU A 79 4.11 7.71 -22.68
CA LEU A 79 4.63 6.72 -21.74
C LEU A 79 3.77 5.44 -21.62
N LEU A 80 3.05 5.07 -22.69
CA LEU A 80 2.15 3.91 -22.74
C LEU A 80 2.89 2.61 -23.08
N ALA A 81 4.10 2.72 -23.63
CA ALA A 81 4.95 1.58 -23.95
C ALA A 81 6.43 1.97 -23.91
N VAL A 82 7.28 0.97 -23.72
CA VAL A 82 8.74 1.08 -23.62
C VAL A 82 9.36 0.09 -24.62
N PRO A 83 10.52 0.38 -25.25
CA PRO A 83 11.14 -0.57 -26.16
C PRO A 83 11.51 -1.88 -25.42
N ASN A 84 11.41 -3.01 -26.14
CA ASN A 84 11.78 -4.32 -25.61
C ASN A 84 13.31 -4.47 -25.53
N ILE A 85 13.91 -3.83 -24.52
CA ILE A 85 15.31 -3.97 -24.13
C ILE A 85 15.32 -4.59 -22.73
N ASP A 86 16.28 -5.47 -22.44
CA ASP A 86 16.36 -6.23 -21.19
C ASP A 86 16.25 -5.35 -19.93
N LYS A 87 16.90 -4.17 -19.95
CA LYS A 87 16.83 -3.19 -18.85
C LYS A 87 15.39 -2.74 -18.57
N TYR A 88 14.63 -2.43 -19.62
CA TYR A 88 13.25 -1.98 -19.46
C TYR A 88 12.31 -3.13 -19.13
N ALA A 89 12.54 -4.31 -19.70
CA ALA A 89 11.79 -5.51 -19.35
C ALA A 89 11.90 -5.84 -17.84
N TYR A 90 13.11 -5.72 -17.28
CA TYR A 90 13.33 -5.88 -15.85
C TYR A 90 12.56 -4.84 -15.01
N LEU A 91 12.66 -3.55 -15.37
CA LEU A 91 11.99 -2.47 -14.65
C LEU A 91 10.46 -2.62 -14.65
N VAL A 92 9.88 -2.97 -15.81
CA VAL A 92 8.43 -3.19 -15.92
C VAL A 92 7.97 -4.37 -15.06
N ARG A 93 8.78 -5.44 -14.95
CA ARG A 93 8.47 -6.58 -14.09
C ARG A 93 8.52 -6.21 -12.61
N GLU A 94 9.55 -5.49 -12.17
CA GLU A 94 9.66 -5.03 -10.79
C GLU A 94 8.52 -4.08 -10.41
N GLN A 95 8.21 -3.11 -11.27
CA GLN A 95 7.11 -2.19 -11.08
C GLN A 95 5.76 -2.92 -10.94
N ARG A 96 5.53 -3.98 -11.73
CA ARG A 96 4.32 -4.81 -11.63
C ARG A 96 4.18 -5.54 -10.31
N LYS A 97 5.28 -6.09 -9.77
CA LYS A 97 5.25 -6.78 -8.47
C LYS A 97 4.85 -5.83 -7.34
N LEU A 98 5.25 -4.56 -7.42
CA LEU A 98 4.88 -3.54 -6.43
C LEU A 98 3.38 -3.23 -6.52
N TYR A 99 2.86 -2.97 -7.72
CA TYR A 99 1.44 -2.67 -7.90
C TYR A 99 0.52 -3.84 -7.55
N GLN A 100 0.91 -5.10 -7.82
CA GLN A 100 0.11 -6.27 -7.45
C GLN A 100 -0.07 -6.38 -5.93
N ARG A 101 0.97 -6.06 -5.14
CA ARG A 101 0.88 -6.03 -3.67
C ARG A 101 -0.10 -4.95 -3.21
N GLU A 102 0.00 -3.75 -3.78
CA GLU A 102 -0.90 -2.64 -3.47
C GLU A 102 -2.35 -2.94 -3.88
N GLU A 103 -2.57 -3.59 -5.02
CA GLU A 103 -3.90 -4.01 -5.50
C GLU A 103 -4.51 -5.08 -4.58
N GLU A 104 -3.74 -6.07 -4.13
CA GLU A 104 -4.21 -7.07 -3.16
C GLU A 104 -4.58 -6.44 -1.81
N GLU A 105 -3.79 -5.47 -1.34
CA GLU A 105 -4.07 -4.70 -0.12
C GLU A 105 -5.32 -3.82 -0.30
N THR A 106 -5.51 -3.18 -1.46
CA THR A 106 -6.63 -2.27 -1.71
C THR A 106 -7.95 -2.99 -2.03
N ILE A 107 -7.93 -4.15 -2.70
CA ILE A 107 -9.14 -4.95 -2.95
C ILE A 107 -9.73 -5.48 -1.64
N GLN A 108 -8.90 -5.87 -0.66
CA GLN A 108 -9.35 -6.18 0.71
C GLN A 108 -10.06 -4.99 1.37
N VAL A 109 -9.74 -3.76 0.96
CA VAL A 109 -10.28 -2.52 1.50
C VAL A 109 -11.54 -2.04 0.74
N VAL A 110 -11.73 -2.40 -0.54
CA VAL A 110 -12.85 -1.94 -1.40
C VAL A 110 -14.01 -2.94 -1.53
N ALA A 111 -13.81 -4.25 -1.32
CA ALA A 111 -14.94 -5.17 -1.11
C ALA A 111 -15.64 -4.97 0.25
N ALA A 112 -15.14 -4.02 1.05
CA ALA A 112 -15.51 -3.78 2.43
C ALA A 112 -16.34 -2.51 2.72
N PRO A 113 -17.11 -1.84 1.83
CA PRO A 113 -17.88 -0.65 2.24
C PRO A 113 -18.96 -1.03 3.26
N THR A 114 -19.71 -2.11 3.01
CA THR A 114 -20.65 -2.69 3.98
C THR A 114 -19.95 -3.19 5.24
N ALA A 115 -18.78 -3.83 5.10
CA ALA A 115 -18.03 -4.29 6.26
C ALA A 115 -17.43 -3.13 7.09
N LYS A 116 -17.03 -2.03 6.45
CA LYS A 116 -16.55 -0.81 7.11
C LYS A 116 -17.68 -0.11 7.83
N GLU A 117 -18.84 0.02 7.21
CA GLU A 117 -20.02 0.60 7.84
C GLU A 117 -20.50 -0.23 9.03
N ALA A 118 -20.51 -1.56 8.91
CA ALA A 118 -20.83 -2.46 10.01
C ALA A 118 -19.83 -2.29 11.17
N LYS A 119 -18.52 -2.30 10.87
CA LYS A 119 -17.47 -2.03 11.87
C LYS A 119 -17.65 -0.67 12.53
N ILE A 120 -17.94 0.39 11.77
CA ILE A 120 -18.19 1.74 12.31
C ILE A 120 -19.39 1.73 13.27
N LYS A 121 -20.48 1.05 12.92
CA LYS A 121 -21.67 0.92 13.79
C LYS A 121 -21.35 0.14 15.07
N GLU A 122 -20.57 -0.95 14.98
CA GLU A 122 -20.11 -1.71 16.16
C GLU A 122 -19.25 -0.84 17.09
N TYR A 123 -18.29 -0.10 16.52
CA TYR A 123 -17.46 0.83 17.30
C TYR A 123 -18.28 1.94 17.96
N GLN A 124 -19.27 2.50 17.26
CA GLN A 124 -20.18 3.49 17.84
C GLN A 124 -20.99 2.90 19.00
N ALA A 125 -21.50 1.68 18.87
CA ALA A 125 -22.23 1.00 19.93
C ALA A 125 -21.32 0.74 21.15
N ALA A 126 -20.09 0.29 20.93
CA ALA A 126 -19.11 0.09 22.00
C ALA A 126 -18.75 1.41 22.72
N ALA A 127 -18.50 2.49 21.97
CA ALA A 127 -18.19 3.80 22.53
C ALA A 127 -19.32 4.34 23.42
N LYS A 128 -20.58 4.19 22.98
CA LYS A 128 -21.76 4.56 23.79
C LYS A 128 -21.88 3.74 25.08
N ARG A 129 -21.53 2.44 25.04
CA ARG A 129 -21.52 1.60 26.25
C ARG A 129 -20.48 2.09 27.26
N LEU A 130 -19.32 2.50 26.78
CA LEU A 130 -18.25 3.02 27.65
C LEU A 130 -18.62 4.37 28.26
N ASP A 131 -19.24 5.27 27.49
CA ASP A 131 -19.61 6.62 27.96
C ASP A 131 -20.74 6.59 29.00
N ASN A 132 -21.70 5.67 28.87
CA ASN A 132 -22.82 5.55 29.80
C ASN A 132 -22.47 4.77 31.08
N ALA A 133 -21.38 4.00 31.07
CA ALA A 133 -21.08 3.07 32.14
C ALA A 133 -20.00 3.57 33.10
N CYS A 134 -20.13 3.19 34.36
CA CYS A 134 -19.13 3.45 35.40
C CYS A 134 -18.43 2.13 35.78
N LEU A 135 -17.12 2.07 35.58
CA LEU A 135 -16.30 0.91 35.92
C LEU A 135 -16.07 0.87 37.43
N VAL A 136 -16.51 -0.20 38.10
CA VAL A 136 -16.36 -0.30 39.57
C VAL A 136 -15.26 -1.29 39.93
N LEU A 137 -14.18 -0.79 40.53
CA LEU A 137 -13.06 -1.61 41.00
C LEU A 137 -13.11 -1.74 42.52
N ARG A 138 -13.07 -2.96 43.05
CA ARG A 138 -13.01 -3.21 44.49
C ARG A 138 -11.59 -3.59 44.89
N ARG A 139 -10.96 -2.80 45.76
CA ARG A 139 -9.57 -3.02 46.18
C ARG A 139 -9.38 -2.92 47.69
N MET A 140 -8.37 -3.61 48.19
CA MET A 140 -7.97 -3.57 49.59
C MET A 140 -7.09 -2.35 49.86
N ILE A 141 -7.24 -1.79 51.06
CA ILE A 141 -6.39 -0.68 51.54
C ILE A 141 -4.99 -1.22 51.83
N LYS A 142 -3.99 -0.39 51.58
CA LYS A 142 -2.61 -0.62 52.04
C LYS A 142 -2.58 -0.59 53.57
N ARG A 143 -2.24 -1.73 54.20
CA ARG A 143 -1.99 -1.77 55.64
C ARG A 143 -0.61 -1.18 55.90
N ASN A 144 -0.56 0.09 56.30
CA ASN A 144 0.67 0.71 56.76
C ASN A 144 0.98 0.23 58.19
N VAL A 145 2.23 -0.20 58.39
CA VAL A 145 2.77 -0.52 59.72
C VAL A 145 3.11 0.79 60.47
N ASP A 146 3.44 1.85 59.72
CA ASP A 146 3.79 3.15 60.25
C ASP A 146 2.59 4.12 60.17
N LYS A 147 2.27 4.77 61.29
CA LYS A 147 1.06 5.59 61.52
C LYS A 147 0.96 6.88 60.66
N SER A 148 1.81 7.08 59.65
CA SER A 148 1.83 8.30 58.83
C SER A 148 0.99 8.16 57.55
N LEU A 149 -0.31 8.49 57.70
CA LEU A 149 -1.07 9.43 56.85
C LEU A 149 -1.34 9.17 55.36
N SER A 150 -1.66 7.96 54.93
CA SER A 150 -2.46 7.78 53.70
C SER A 150 -3.49 6.66 53.82
N LEU A 151 -4.57 6.95 54.57
CA LEU A 151 -5.68 6.02 54.81
C LEU A 151 -6.40 5.56 53.53
N ASN A 152 -6.21 6.28 52.41
CA ASN A 152 -6.91 6.07 51.14
C ASN A 152 -6.02 5.55 50.00
N GLU A 153 -4.85 4.99 50.32
CA GLU A 153 -4.02 4.30 49.34
C GLU A 153 -4.45 2.85 49.13
N VAL A 154 -4.54 2.47 47.86
CA VAL A 154 -4.76 1.11 47.41
C VAL A 154 -3.50 0.28 47.63
N ARG A 155 -3.64 -0.96 48.09
CA ARG A 155 -2.51 -1.87 48.33
C ARG A 155 -1.69 -2.16 47.06
N ALA A 156 -2.38 -2.33 45.93
CA ALA A 156 -1.77 -2.55 44.63
C ALA A 156 -2.27 -1.46 43.67
N PRO A 157 -1.37 -0.69 43.03
CA PRO A 157 -1.77 0.36 42.12
C PRO A 157 -2.45 -0.25 40.89
N ILE A 158 -3.48 0.40 40.39
CA ILE A 158 -4.24 -0.07 39.23
C ILE A 158 -3.48 0.31 37.97
N THR A 159 -3.03 -0.72 37.26
CA THR A 159 -2.36 -0.59 35.98
C THR A 159 -3.36 -0.52 34.83
N LYS A 160 -2.84 -0.13 33.67
CA LYS A 160 -3.60 -0.06 32.43
C LYS A 160 -4.23 -1.39 32.02
N GLU A 161 -3.49 -2.49 32.19
CA GLU A 161 -3.93 -3.85 31.89
C GLU A 161 -5.13 -4.27 32.74
N GLU A 162 -5.12 -3.86 34.00
CA GLU A 162 -6.18 -4.18 34.95
C GLU A 162 -7.50 -3.46 34.61
N ILE A 163 -7.42 -2.20 34.17
CA ILE A 163 -8.59 -1.48 33.66
C ILE A 163 -9.18 -2.20 32.45
N ILE A 164 -8.33 -2.66 31.53
CA ILE A 164 -8.77 -3.38 30.32
C ILE A 164 -9.48 -4.69 30.69
N ALA A 165 -8.88 -5.47 31.59
CA ALA A 165 -9.47 -6.72 32.07
C ALA A 165 -10.84 -6.51 32.71
N GLU A 166 -11.00 -5.43 33.49
CA GLU A 166 -12.26 -5.12 34.15
C GLU A 166 -13.30 -4.54 33.20
N VAL A 167 -12.90 -3.77 32.18
CA VAL A 167 -13.79 -3.32 31.11
C VAL A 167 -14.32 -4.52 30.31
N ALA A 168 -13.45 -5.46 29.96
CA ALA A 168 -13.85 -6.70 29.29
C ALA A 168 -14.85 -7.50 30.15
N ARG A 169 -14.63 -7.54 31.47
CA ARG A 169 -15.51 -8.27 32.40
C ARG A 169 -16.86 -7.59 32.64
N GLN A 170 -16.88 -6.28 32.86
CA GLN A 170 -18.09 -5.55 33.28
C GLN A 170 -18.89 -5.02 32.09
N LEU A 171 -18.22 -4.54 31.05
CA LEU A 171 -18.83 -3.84 29.93
C LEU A 171 -18.85 -4.69 28.65
N SER A 172 -18.24 -5.89 28.67
CA SER A 172 -18.12 -6.81 27.54
C SER A 172 -17.55 -6.17 26.26
N VAL A 173 -16.72 -5.13 26.42
CA VAL A 173 -15.99 -4.48 25.34
C VAL A 173 -14.51 -4.83 25.45
N ASN A 174 -13.93 -5.30 24.36
CA ASN A 174 -12.50 -5.56 24.29
C ASN A 174 -11.77 -4.29 23.82
N ILE A 175 -10.82 -3.81 24.61
CA ILE A 175 -10.08 -2.56 24.35
C ILE A 175 -8.59 -2.87 24.29
N GLN A 176 -7.90 -2.35 23.28
CA GLN A 176 -6.45 -2.42 23.19
C GLN A 176 -5.80 -1.46 24.19
N PRO A 177 -4.60 -1.77 24.71
CA PRO A 177 -3.93 -0.87 25.64
C PRO A 177 -3.71 0.51 25.02
N GLU A 178 -3.25 0.62 23.79
CA GLU A 178 -3.03 1.92 23.12
C GLU A 178 -4.21 2.90 23.22
N ASN A 179 -5.45 2.40 23.30
CA ASN A 179 -6.66 3.20 23.36
C ASN A 179 -6.97 3.78 24.75
N VAL A 180 -6.22 3.43 25.79
CA VAL A 180 -6.39 3.98 27.15
C VAL A 180 -5.20 4.87 27.47
N TYR A 181 -5.44 6.14 27.80
CA TYR A 181 -4.37 7.04 28.23
C TYR A 181 -4.31 7.11 29.75
N LEU A 182 -3.27 6.51 30.32
CA LEU A 182 -3.02 6.52 31.76
C LEU A 182 -1.53 6.81 32.01
N PRO A 183 -1.15 8.05 32.38
CA PRO A 183 0.26 8.43 32.54
C PRO A 183 0.91 7.90 33.81
N SER A 184 0.13 7.70 34.88
CA SER A 184 0.58 7.07 36.13
C SER A 184 -0.50 6.11 36.65
N PRO A 185 -0.12 4.95 37.21
CA PRO A 185 -1.07 4.02 37.82
C PRO A 185 -1.91 4.64 38.94
N LEU A 186 -3.18 4.23 39.07
CA LEU A 186 -4.08 4.79 40.08
C LEU A 186 -3.86 4.10 41.43
N ALA A 187 -3.31 4.82 42.40
CA ALA A 187 -3.02 4.32 43.74
C ALA A 187 -4.01 4.78 44.82
N THR A 188 -5.00 5.62 44.47
CA THR A 188 -5.90 6.25 45.45
C THR A 188 -7.35 5.78 45.25
N PHE A 189 -8.11 5.65 46.33
CA PHE A 189 -9.56 5.42 46.23
C PHE A 189 -10.30 6.69 45.79
N GLY A 190 -11.30 6.55 44.93
CA GLY A 190 -12.03 7.71 44.41
C GLY A 190 -12.69 7.44 43.07
N GLN A 191 -13.21 8.51 42.46
CA GLN A 191 -13.67 8.52 41.07
C GLN A 191 -12.60 9.18 40.22
N PHE A 192 -12.22 8.52 39.13
CA PHE A 192 -11.21 8.98 38.19
C PHE A 192 -11.80 8.97 36.79
N GLU A 193 -11.56 10.04 36.05
CA GLU A 193 -11.90 10.14 34.63
C GLU A 193 -10.67 9.74 33.82
N VAL A 194 -10.72 8.59 33.15
CA VAL A 194 -9.62 8.09 32.33
C VAL A 194 -9.92 8.37 30.86
N PRO A 195 -9.12 9.21 30.16
CA PRO A 195 -9.37 9.53 28.76
C PRO A 195 -9.09 8.34 27.83
N LEU A 196 -9.99 8.14 26.87
CA LEU A 196 -9.86 7.12 25.83
C LEU A 196 -9.38 7.74 24.51
N LEU A 197 -8.45 7.06 23.85
CA LEU A 197 -7.90 7.37 22.54
C LEU A 197 -8.64 6.52 21.50
N LEU A 198 -9.77 7.00 21.03
CA LEU A 198 -10.57 6.36 19.97
C LEU A 198 -10.26 6.97 18.59
N PRO A 199 -10.42 6.21 17.49
CA PRO A 199 -10.19 6.72 16.15
C PRO A 199 -11.19 7.85 15.81
N LYS A 200 -10.72 8.83 15.02
CA LYS A 200 -11.49 10.01 14.59
C LYS A 200 -12.75 9.70 13.78
N SER A 201 -12.90 8.45 13.33
CA SER A 201 -14.08 7.97 12.61
C SER A 201 -15.33 7.87 13.48
N ILE A 202 -15.18 7.84 14.81
CA ILE A 202 -16.30 7.77 15.75
C ILE A 202 -16.72 9.20 16.12
N PRO A 203 -17.99 9.60 15.94
CA PRO A 203 -18.45 10.92 16.35
C PRO A 203 -18.37 11.08 17.87
N LEU A 204 -17.96 12.27 18.32
CA LEU A 204 -17.94 12.62 19.75
C LEU A 204 -19.36 12.90 20.26
N PRO A 205 -19.66 12.58 21.52
CA PRO A 205 -20.93 12.95 22.14
C PRO A 205 -20.99 14.47 22.33
N VAL A 206 -22.21 15.02 22.30
CA VAL A 206 -22.44 16.47 22.40
C VAL A 206 -21.85 17.03 23.71
N GLY A 207 -21.02 18.07 23.60
CA GLY A 207 -20.45 18.77 24.76
C GLY A 207 -19.17 18.18 25.36
N LYS A 208 -18.66 17.04 24.87
CA LYS A 208 -17.36 16.48 25.32
C LYS A 208 -16.28 16.63 24.26
N VAL A 209 -15.06 16.97 24.71
CA VAL A 209 -13.87 17.12 23.84
C VAL A 209 -13.25 15.76 23.47
N ARG A 210 -13.40 14.77 24.33
CA ARG A 210 -12.88 13.40 24.16
C ARG A 210 -13.74 12.41 24.92
N TYR A 211 -13.68 11.14 24.53
CA TYR A 211 -14.28 10.05 25.32
C TYR A 211 -13.51 9.87 26.63
N THR A 212 -14.24 9.76 27.73
CA THR A 212 -13.71 9.49 29.07
C THR A 212 -14.40 8.24 29.62
N LEU A 213 -13.64 7.45 30.36
CA LEU A 213 -14.14 6.29 31.09
C LEU A 213 -14.14 6.62 32.59
N ASP A 214 -15.31 6.52 33.21
CA ASP A 214 -15.47 6.81 34.63
C ASP A 214 -15.10 5.58 35.46
N VAL A 215 -13.97 5.65 36.16
CA VAL A 215 -13.45 4.56 37.00
C VAL A 215 -13.68 4.89 38.47
N LYS A 216 -14.52 4.10 39.14
CA LYS A 216 -14.81 4.22 40.57
C LYS A 216 -14.10 3.12 41.35
N ILE A 217 -13.11 3.52 42.13
CA ILE A 217 -12.34 2.63 43.00
C ILE A 217 -12.98 2.64 44.39
N ARG A 218 -13.57 1.52 44.76
CA ARG A 218 -14.20 1.28 46.07
C ARG A 218 -13.33 0.39 46.94
N ARG A 219 -13.43 0.61 48.25
CA ARG A 219 -12.89 -0.29 49.26
C ARG A 219 -13.62 -1.65 49.20
N LYS A 220 -12.85 -2.74 49.24
CA LYS A 220 -13.35 -4.11 49.44
C LYS A 220 -13.63 -4.39 50.91
#